data_AF-A0A2N6FNJ7-F1
#
_entry.id   AF-A0A2N6FNJ7-F1
#
_cell.length_a   1.000
_cell.length_b   1.000
_cell.length_c   1.000
_cell.angle_alpha   90.00
_cell.angle_beta   90.00
_cell.angle_gamma   90.00
#
_symmetry.space_group_name_H-M   'P 1'
#
loop_
_entity.id
_entity.type
_entity.pdbx_description
1 polymer ?
#
loop_
_entity_poly.entity_id
_entity_poly.type
_entity_poly.pdbx_seq_one_letter_code
_entity_poly.pdbx_strand_id
1 'polypeptide(L)'
;MFDKITKAIKSLKPALKEKIVIKGTGFSSKATIYNDINIAQVKHILNTQNFTETMKLYRTMLKRDWQISGDLQERKIRILASSYEIKGGDKKALDLISGYLKDIKMTSLLSDINSGIDYGYSIIDLIWESKSVNNSTYFLPTKFNFVNQIFIQKDDKKGLFIQDDKLTKHYLEENHYKLLFHTHKLDAGDILDYSTLSKLIWIFAIKHFIVGQSMNYCELLGVPPIVVNSTAADKDTILQMFDQVLELR
;
A
#
# COMPACT_ATOMS: atom_id res chain seq x y z
N MET A 1 -65.84 21.72 46.49
CA MET A 1 -65.94 22.14 45.06
C MET A 1 -64.57 22.27 44.37
N PHE A 2 -63.44 22.14 45.08
CA PHE A 2 -62.09 22.20 44.50
C PHE A 2 -61.51 20.83 44.06
N ASP A 3 -62.05 19.70 44.54
CA ASP A 3 -61.51 18.36 44.23
C ASP A 3 -61.90 17.78 42.85
N LYS A 4 -62.96 18.30 42.22
CA LYS A 4 -63.35 17.87 40.87
C LYS A 4 -62.52 18.55 39.76
N ILE A 5 -61.93 19.71 40.05
CA ILE A 5 -61.14 20.50 39.10
C ILE A 5 -59.70 19.94 39.00
N THR A 6 -59.12 19.49 40.12
CA THR A 6 -57.80 18.83 40.16
C THR A 6 -57.76 17.49 39.43
N LYS A 7 -58.90 16.79 39.31
CA LYS A 7 -59.02 15.55 38.52
C LYS A 7 -59.11 15.80 37.01
N ALA A 8 -59.75 16.91 36.59
CA ALA A 8 -59.86 17.28 35.17
C ALA A 8 -58.53 17.78 34.58
N ILE A 9 -57.68 18.42 35.40
CA ILE A 9 -56.35 18.87 34.98
C ILE A 9 -55.35 17.70 34.88
N LYS A 10 -55.55 16.63 35.67
CA LYS A 10 -54.75 15.39 35.56
C LYS A 10 -55.10 14.50 34.36
N SER A 11 -56.29 14.67 33.75
CA SER A 11 -56.70 13.92 32.54
C SER A 11 -56.30 14.59 31.22
N LEU A 12 -55.82 15.84 31.26
CA LEU A 12 -55.28 16.57 30.11
C LEU A 12 -53.74 16.60 30.17
N LYS A 13 -53.12 15.43 30.33
CA LYS A 13 -51.73 15.25 29.90
C LYS A 13 -51.79 14.84 28.43
N PRO A 14 -51.38 15.69 27.47
CA PRO A 14 -51.15 15.21 26.12
C PRO A 14 -50.06 14.14 26.22
N ALA A 15 -50.42 12.91 25.88
CA ALA A 15 -49.51 11.78 25.84
C ALA A 15 -48.54 11.97 24.67
N LEU A 16 -47.52 12.80 24.83
CA LEU A 16 -46.32 12.75 23.97
C LEU A 16 -45.46 11.59 24.47
N LYS A 17 -45.89 10.38 24.10
CA LYS A 17 -45.25 9.11 24.43
C LYS A 17 -44.39 8.58 23.28
N GLU A 18 -43.92 9.46 22.41
CA GLU A 18 -42.96 9.11 21.38
C GLU A 18 -41.72 9.99 21.54
N LYS A 19 -40.64 9.34 21.97
CA LYS A 19 -39.30 9.90 21.85
C LYS A 19 -38.99 9.94 20.36
N ILE A 20 -39.31 11.05 19.69
CA ILE A 20 -39.02 11.23 18.28
C ILE A 20 -37.50 11.39 18.15
N VAL A 21 -36.81 10.27 18.01
CA VAL A 21 -35.40 10.25 17.61
C VAL A 21 -35.39 10.42 16.10
N ILE A 22 -35.39 11.66 15.63
CA ILE A 22 -35.09 11.95 14.22
C ILE A 22 -33.60 11.73 14.04
N LYS A 23 -33.21 10.50 13.67
CA LYS A 23 -31.91 10.27 13.06
C LYS A 23 -31.93 11.01 11.73
N GLY A 24 -31.17 12.09 11.59
CA GLY A 24 -31.01 12.80 10.32
C GLY A 24 -30.58 11.80 9.25
N THR A 25 -31.50 11.36 8.41
CA THR A 25 -31.22 10.59 7.20
C THR A 25 -30.70 11.57 6.16
N GLY A 26 -29.40 11.82 6.17
CA GLY A 26 -28.76 12.74 5.23
C GLY A 26 -27.40 13.24 5.70
N PHE A 27 -27.22 13.40 7.01
CA PHE A 27 -25.90 13.65 7.60
C PHE A 27 -25.30 12.32 8.00
N SER A 28 -24.85 11.61 6.97
CA SER A 28 -23.90 10.54 7.14
C SER A 28 -22.68 11.09 7.89
N SER A 29 -22.65 10.90 9.20
CA SER A 29 -21.41 10.82 9.97
C SER A 29 -20.59 9.58 9.60
N LYS A 30 -20.75 9.05 8.38
CA LYS A 30 -19.55 8.57 7.66
C LYS A 30 -18.74 9.83 7.40
N ALA A 31 -17.98 10.28 8.41
CA ALA A 31 -16.65 10.77 8.14
C ALA A 31 -16.10 9.80 7.10
N THR A 32 -15.94 10.27 5.87
CA THR A 32 -15.38 9.49 4.78
C THR A 32 -14.09 8.93 5.34
N ILE A 33 -14.12 7.63 5.63
CA ILE A 33 -13.11 6.93 6.41
C ILE A 33 -11.78 7.29 5.77
N TYR A 34 -10.99 8.14 6.42
CA TYR A 34 -9.69 8.56 5.90
C TYR A 34 -8.69 7.44 6.19
N ASN A 35 -8.99 6.26 5.66
CA ASN A 35 -8.18 5.07 5.77
C ASN A 35 -8.39 4.27 4.48
N ASP A 36 -7.57 4.55 3.47
CA ASP A 36 -7.69 3.91 2.15
C ASP A 36 -7.36 2.40 2.18
N ILE A 37 -6.97 1.84 3.33
CA ILE A 37 -6.61 0.42 3.46
C ILE A 37 -7.73 -0.29 4.22
N ASN A 38 -8.61 -0.95 3.48
CA ASN A 38 -9.64 -1.81 4.06
C ASN A 38 -9.07 -3.21 4.34
N ILE A 39 -9.13 -3.67 5.60
CA ILE A 39 -8.71 -5.03 5.99
C ILE A 39 -9.42 -6.10 5.14
N ALA A 40 -10.69 -5.89 4.79
CA ALA A 40 -11.43 -6.83 3.96
C ALA A 40 -10.81 -6.97 2.56
N GLN A 41 -10.31 -5.87 1.99
CA GLN A 41 -9.60 -5.89 0.70
C GLN A 41 -8.25 -6.60 0.84
N VAL A 42 -7.48 -6.32 1.89
CA VAL A 42 -6.21 -7.03 2.15
C VAL A 42 -6.43 -8.53 2.30
N LYS A 43 -7.45 -8.94 3.06
CA LYS A 43 -7.83 -10.35 3.23
C LYS A 43 -8.25 -10.99 1.91
N HIS A 44 -9.02 -10.26 1.08
CA HIS A 44 -9.39 -10.73 -0.25
C HIS A 44 -8.18 -10.95 -1.14
N ILE A 45 -7.24 -9.99 -1.19
CA ILE A 45 -6.01 -10.09 -1.99
C ILE A 45 -5.19 -11.33 -1.59
N LEU A 46 -5.05 -11.56 -0.27
CA LEU A 46 -4.30 -12.70 0.24
C LEU A 46 -4.97 -14.05 -0.04
N ASN A 47 -6.31 -14.12 0.07
CA ASN A 47 -7.05 -15.34 -0.20
C ASN A 47 -7.09 -15.68 -1.69
N THR A 48 -7.23 -14.68 -2.55
CA THR A 48 -7.28 -14.84 -4.00
C THR A 48 -5.88 -15.10 -4.59
N GLN A 49 -4.82 -14.81 -3.83
CA GLN A 49 -3.42 -14.93 -4.27
C GLN A 49 -3.14 -14.24 -5.62
N ASN A 50 -3.84 -13.14 -5.89
CA ASN A 50 -3.66 -12.40 -7.13
C ASN A 50 -2.32 -11.67 -7.11
N PHE A 51 -1.42 -12.07 -8.02
CA PHE A 51 -0.07 -11.53 -8.13
C PHE A 51 -0.05 -10.00 -8.29
N THR A 52 -0.84 -9.48 -9.23
CA THR A 52 -0.85 -8.06 -9.59
C THR A 52 -1.37 -7.19 -8.44
N GLU A 53 -2.41 -7.65 -7.74
CA GLU A 53 -2.97 -6.92 -6.59
C GLU A 53 -1.99 -6.92 -5.41
N THR A 54 -1.29 -8.04 -5.20
CA THR A 54 -0.27 -8.16 -4.15
C THR A 54 0.90 -7.21 -4.41
N MET A 55 1.38 -7.10 -5.65
CA MET A 55 2.44 -6.14 -6.00
C MET A 55 2.02 -4.68 -5.80
N LYS A 56 0.76 -4.34 -6.09
CA LYS A 56 0.19 -3.01 -5.81
C LYS A 56 0.08 -2.74 -4.30
N LEU A 57 -0.26 -3.76 -3.52
CA LEU A 57 -0.29 -3.67 -2.05
C LEU A 57 1.11 -3.39 -1.49
N TYR A 58 2.13 -4.12 -1.94
CA TYR A 58 3.53 -3.87 -1.57
C TYR A 58 3.98 -2.45 -1.87
N ARG A 59 3.65 -1.92 -3.06
CA ARG A 59 3.92 -0.51 -3.38
C ARG A 59 3.23 0.45 -2.41
N THR A 60 2.00 0.14 -2.01
CA THR A 60 1.24 0.95 -1.07
C THR A 60 1.86 0.93 0.33
N MET A 61 2.33 -0.24 0.78
CA MET A 61 3.06 -0.39 2.03
C MET A 61 4.31 0.50 2.06
N LEU A 62 5.13 0.44 1.01
CA LEU A 62 6.35 1.25 0.88
C LEU A 62 6.09 2.76 0.78
N LYS A 63 4.90 3.18 0.34
CA LYS A 63 4.58 4.61 0.24
C LYS A 63 3.93 5.18 1.49
N ARG A 64 3.19 4.36 2.25
CA ARG A 64 2.37 4.84 3.37
C ARG A 64 2.97 4.57 4.74
N ASP A 65 3.67 3.45 4.91
CA ASP A 65 4.29 3.13 6.19
C ASP A 65 5.76 3.57 6.19
N TRP A 66 6.00 4.72 6.84
CA TRP A 66 7.34 5.30 6.96
C TRP A 66 8.34 4.41 7.71
N GLN A 67 7.87 3.58 8.64
CA GLN A 67 8.74 2.71 9.44
C GLN A 67 9.23 1.54 8.58
N ILE A 68 8.32 0.87 7.87
CA ILE A 68 8.68 -0.22 6.95
C ILE A 68 9.63 0.30 5.88
N SER A 69 9.34 1.47 5.29
CA SER A 69 10.18 2.06 4.25
C SER A 69 11.54 2.49 4.76
N GLY A 70 11.61 3.09 5.95
CA GLY A 70 12.85 3.48 6.59
C GLY A 70 13.77 2.29 6.86
N ASP A 71 13.25 1.25 7.51
CA ASP A 71 14.02 0.06 7.89
C ASP A 71 14.52 -0.70 6.64
N LEU A 72 13.69 -0.84 5.61
CA LEU A 72 14.08 -1.49 4.36
C LEU A 72 15.14 -0.66 3.61
N GLN A 73 14.98 0.66 3.58
CA GLN A 73 15.94 1.54 2.92
C GLN A 73 17.30 1.53 3.64
N GLU A 74 17.32 1.51 4.97
CA GLU A 74 18.55 1.37 5.75
C GLU A 74 19.28 0.06 5.41
N ARG A 75 18.56 -1.06 5.33
CA ARG A 75 19.15 -2.35 4.94
C ARG A 75 19.76 -2.31 3.54
N LYS A 76 19.07 -1.70 2.58
CA LYS A 76 19.59 -1.53 1.22
C LYS A 76 20.84 -0.66 1.19
N ILE A 77 20.87 0.43 1.94
CA ILE A 77 22.04 1.30 2.04
C ILE A 77 23.24 0.54 2.63
N ARG A 78 23.02 -0.29 3.66
CA ARG A 78 24.09 -1.14 4.23
C ARG A 78 24.66 -2.13 3.21
N ILE A 79 23.80 -2.74 2.39
CA ILE A 79 24.24 -3.64 1.30
C ILE A 79 25.05 -2.85 0.25
N LEU A 80 24.56 -1.66 -0.16
CA LEU A 80 25.26 -0.81 -1.12
C LEU A 80 26.61 -0.29 -0.60
N ALA A 81 26.74 -0.08 0.70
CA ALA A 81 27.97 0.35 1.35
C ALA A 81 29.00 -0.78 1.53
N SER A 82 28.60 -2.04 1.32
CA SER A 82 29.49 -3.18 1.51
C SER A 82 30.57 -3.22 0.43
N SER A 83 31.83 -3.39 0.85
CA SER A 83 32.94 -3.56 -0.09
C SER A 83 32.83 -4.91 -0.80
N TYR A 84 33.12 -4.92 -2.10
CA TYR A 84 33.13 -6.14 -2.91
C TYR A 84 34.57 -6.48 -3.33
N GLU A 85 34.84 -7.78 -3.44
CA GLU A 85 36.11 -8.30 -3.94
C GLU A 85 35.81 -9.25 -5.10
N ILE A 86 36.52 -9.09 -6.22
CA ILE A 86 36.39 -9.98 -7.38
C ILE A 86 37.50 -11.02 -7.26
N LYS A 87 37.12 -12.29 -7.09
CA LYS A 87 38.07 -13.41 -7.03
C LYS A 87 38.08 -14.15 -8.36
N GLY A 88 39.27 -14.40 -8.90
CA GLY A 88 39.45 -15.13 -10.16
C GLY A 88 40.87 -15.65 -10.33
N GLY A 89 41.04 -16.72 -11.10
CA GLY A 89 42.32 -17.38 -11.32
C GLY A 89 43.22 -16.72 -12.37
N ASP A 90 42.65 -15.94 -13.30
CA ASP A 90 43.40 -15.29 -14.39
C ASP A 90 43.43 -13.76 -14.23
N LYS A 91 44.65 -13.20 -14.15
CA LYS A 91 44.89 -11.77 -13.91
C LYS A 91 44.36 -10.89 -15.04
N LYS A 92 44.44 -11.35 -16.29
CA LYS A 92 43.99 -10.56 -17.46
C LYS A 92 42.47 -10.39 -17.51
N ALA A 93 41.74 -11.45 -17.18
CA ALA A 93 40.29 -11.41 -17.08
C ALA A 93 39.83 -10.52 -15.92
N LEU A 94 40.56 -10.54 -14.82
CA LEU A 94 40.26 -9.74 -13.63
C LEU A 94 40.43 -8.24 -13.90
N ASP A 95 41.48 -7.85 -14.62
CA ASP A 95 41.70 -6.47 -15.03
C ASP A 95 40.60 -5.99 -16.00
N LEU A 96 40.17 -6.83 -16.93
CA LEU A 96 39.09 -6.51 -17.87
C LEU A 96 37.74 -6.32 -17.15
N ILE A 97 37.39 -7.23 -16.23
CA ILE A 97 36.14 -7.13 -15.45
C ILE A 97 36.18 -5.92 -14.53
N SER A 98 37.31 -5.65 -13.87
CA SER A 98 37.43 -4.49 -12.99
C SER A 98 37.34 -3.16 -13.76
N GLY A 99 37.88 -3.09 -14.98
CA GLY A 99 37.68 -1.95 -15.87
C GLY A 99 36.22 -1.78 -16.28
N TYR A 100 35.57 -2.87 -16.69
CA TYR A 100 34.16 -2.88 -17.05
C TYR A 100 33.24 -2.45 -15.90
N LEU A 101 33.47 -2.94 -14.68
CA LEU A 101 32.66 -2.58 -13.51
C LEU A 101 32.86 -1.14 -13.04
N LYS A 102 34.02 -0.52 -13.33
CA LYS A 102 34.24 0.92 -13.10
C LYS A 102 33.49 1.77 -14.12
N ASP A 103 33.43 1.32 -15.37
CA ASP A 103 32.68 2.01 -16.44
C ASP A 103 31.17 1.97 -16.19
N ILE A 104 30.68 0.90 -15.56
CA ILE A 104 29.27 0.78 -15.18
C ILE A 104 29.01 1.56 -13.90
N LYS A 105 27.84 2.20 -13.84
CA LYS A 105 27.26 2.70 -12.59
C LYS A 105 26.82 1.53 -11.70
N MET A 106 27.78 0.78 -11.16
CA MET A 106 27.56 -0.45 -10.40
C MET A 106 26.64 -0.24 -9.20
N THR A 107 26.73 0.92 -8.55
CA THR A 107 25.85 1.32 -7.45
C THR A 107 24.38 1.39 -7.86
N SER A 108 24.09 1.87 -9.08
CA SER A 108 22.72 1.89 -9.63
C SER A 108 22.22 0.48 -9.88
N LEU A 109 23.05 -0.37 -10.51
CA LEU A 109 22.69 -1.76 -10.80
C LEU A 109 22.40 -2.55 -9.51
N LEU A 110 23.26 -2.41 -8.49
CA LEU A 110 23.04 -3.02 -7.19
C LEU A 110 21.77 -2.49 -6.51
N SER A 111 21.46 -1.20 -6.66
CA SER A 111 20.21 -0.63 -6.13
C SER A 111 18.99 -1.26 -6.79
N ASP A 112 19.04 -1.47 -8.10
CA ASP A 112 17.95 -2.10 -8.87
C ASP A 112 17.79 -3.58 -8.49
N ILE A 113 18.89 -4.31 -8.27
CA ILE A 113 18.88 -5.68 -7.76
C ILE A 113 18.27 -5.72 -6.35
N ASN A 114 18.68 -4.80 -5.49
CA ASN A 114 18.20 -4.70 -4.11
C ASN A 114 16.70 -4.42 -3.98
N SER A 115 16.04 -3.92 -5.04
CA SER A 115 14.57 -3.85 -5.06
C SER A 115 13.90 -5.22 -4.92
N GLY A 116 14.62 -6.30 -5.26
CA GLY A 116 14.15 -7.67 -5.08
C GLY A 116 13.95 -8.08 -3.62
N ILE A 117 14.57 -7.39 -2.66
CA ILE A 117 14.34 -7.64 -1.22
C ILE A 117 12.89 -7.29 -0.84
N ASP A 118 12.35 -6.21 -1.41
CA ASP A 118 11.01 -5.74 -1.13
C ASP A 118 9.96 -6.68 -1.72
N TYR A 119 10.07 -6.98 -3.02
CA TYR A 119 9.05 -7.67 -3.80
C TYR A 119 9.31 -9.19 -3.94
N GLY A 120 10.46 -9.68 -3.47
CA GLY A 120 10.89 -11.07 -3.61
C GLY A 120 11.71 -11.35 -4.87
N TYR A 121 11.63 -10.48 -5.86
CA TYR A 121 12.37 -10.60 -7.13
C TYR A 121 12.63 -9.23 -7.78
N SER A 122 13.67 -9.17 -8.62
CA SER A 122 14.02 -8.03 -9.45
C SER A 122 14.41 -8.50 -10.85
N ILE A 123 13.99 -7.75 -11.87
CA ILE A 123 14.26 -8.07 -13.27
C ILE A 123 14.88 -6.86 -13.94
N ILE A 124 16.01 -7.09 -14.60
CA ILE A 124 16.77 -6.07 -15.28
C ILE A 124 17.03 -6.52 -16.71
N ASP A 125 16.60 -5.72 -17.68
CA ASP A 125 16.85 -5.96 -19.10
C ASP A 125 18.26 -5.48 -19.46
N LEU A 126 19.04 -6.39 -20.03
CA LEU A 126 20.44 -6.23 -20.40
C LEU A 126 20.53 -5.87 -21.89
N ILE A 127 20.97 -4.65 -22.17
CA ILE A 127 21.28 -4.23 -23.54
C ILE A 127 22.77 -4.49 -23.78
N TRP A 128 23.02 -5.40 -24.70
CA TRP A 128 24.36 -5.78 -25.10
C TRP A 128 24.85 -4.89 -26.23
N GLU A 129 26.05 -4.33 -26.08
CA GLU A 129 26.71 -3.55 -27.11
C GLU A 129 28.15 -4.07 -27.30
N SER A 130 28.66 -3.96 -28.52
CA SER A 130 30.05 -4.30 -28.80
C SER A 130 30.97 -3.17 -28.35
N LYS A 131 31.88 -3.45 -27.42
CA LYS A 131 32.88 -2.48 -26.94
C LYS A 131 34.28 -2.96 -27.32
N SER A 132 35.04 -2.12 -28.01
CA SER A 132 36.45 -2.40 -28.30
C SER A 132 37.31 -1.99 -27.11
N VAL A 133 38.01 -2.94 -26.52
CA VAL A 133 38.98 -2.71 -25.44
C VAL A 133 40.29 -3.36 -25.87
N ASN A 134 41.37 -2.58 -25.96
CA ASN A 134 42.71 -3.05 -26.33
C ASN A 134 42.76 -3.86 -27.66
N ASN A 135 42.25 -3.27 -28.76
CA ASN A 135 42.18 -3.89 -30.10
C ASN A 135 41.38 -5.21 -30.20
N SER A 136 40.63 -5.56 -29.15
CA SER A 136 39.74 -6.73 -29.14
C SER A 136 38.31 -6.27 -28.88
N THR A 137 37.37 -6.73 -29.72
CA THR A 137 35.95 -6.41 -29.58
C THR A 137 35.29 -7.40 -28.62
N TYR A 138 34.81 -6.91 -27.49
CA TYR A 138 34.05 -7.69 -26.52
C TYR A 138 32.57 -7.34 -26.59
N PHE A 139 31.71 -8.33 -26.39
CA PHE A 139 30.27 -8.14 -26.30
C PHE A 139 29.89 -8.07 -24.82
N LEU A 140 29.55 -6.87 -24.34
CA LEU A 140 29.33 -6.61 -22.92
C LEU A 140 28.00 -5.86 -22.72
N PRO A 141 27.27 -6.11 -21.62
CA PRO A 141 26.08 -5.32 -21.29
C PRO A 141 26.47 -3.88 -20.96
N THR A 142 26.00 -2.89 -21.69
CA THR A 142 26.35 -1.48 -21.43
C THR A 142 25.23 -0.72 -20.74
N LYS A 143 23.98 -1.12 -20.97
CA LYS A 143 22.80 -0.50 -20.36
C LYS A 143 21.97 -1.55 -19.64
N PHE A 144 21.48 -1.13 -18.48
CA PHE A 144 20.67 -1.92 -17.57
C PHE A 144 19.34 -1.20 -17.40
N ASN A 145 18.27 -1.77 -17.93
CA ASN A 145 16.93 -1.20 -17.81
C ASN A 145 16.18 -1.94 -16.72
N PHE A 146 15.95 -1.27 -15.60
CA PHE A 146 15.14 -1.82 -14.51
C PHE A 146 13.68 -1.95 -14.94
N VAL A 147 13.11 -3.15 -14.79
CA VAL A 147 11.69 -3.40 -15.03
C VAL A 147 10.96 -3.33 -13.70
N ASN A 148 10.06 -2.36 -13.57
CA ASN A 148 9.26 -2.21 -12.35
C ASN A 148 8.33 -3.42 -12.16
N GLN A 149 8.36 -4.00 -10.96
CA GLN A 149 7.62 -5.21 -10.59
C GLN A 149 6.11 -5.07 -10.77
N ILE A 150 5.55 -3.85 -10.70
CA ILE A 150 4.11 -3.59 -10.84
C ILE A 150 3.59 -3.93 -12.25
N PHE A 151 4.43 -3.83 -13.27
CA PHE A 151 4.04 -4.13 -14.66
C PHE A 151 4.11 -5.62 -14.98
N ILE A 152 4.65 -6.42 -14.06
CA ILE A 152 4.83 -7.85 -14.24
C ILE A 152 3.56 -8.55 -13.75
N GLN A 153 3.11 -9.50 -14.55
CA GLN A 153 2.00 -10.38 -14.25
C GLN A 153 2.48 -11.82 -14.24
N LYS A 154 1.74 -12.69 -13.57
CA LYS A 154 2.03 -14.12 -13.52
C LYS A 154 0.94 -14.90 -14.25
N ASP A 155 1.35 -15.80 -15.13
CA ASP A 155 0.51 -16.82 -15.74
C ASP A 155 0.89 -18.18 -15.15
N ASP A 156 -0.08 -18.90 -14.57
CA ASP A 156 0.16 -20.15 -13.84
C ASP A 156 0.82 -21.24 -14.71
N LYS A 157 0.70 -21.16 -16.03
CA LYS A 157 1.24 -22.17 -16.96
C LYS A 157 2.58 -21.81 -17.58
N LYS A 158 2.85 -20.51 -17.76
CA LYS A 158 3.97 -20.02 -18.57
C LYS A 158 4.93 -19.10 -17.80
N GLY A 159 4.65 -18.81 -16.53
CA GLY A 159 5.50 -18.00 -15.68
C GLY A 159 5.20 -16.50 -15.78
N LEU A 160 6.22 -15.67 -15.52
CA LEU A 160 6.07 -14.22 -15.47
C LEU A 160 5.99 -13.63 -16.89
N PHE A 161 5.16 -12.60 -17.08
CA PHE A 161 5.04 -11.89 -18.35
C PHE A 161 4.80 -10.39 -18.15
N ILE A 162 5.15 -9.61 -19.17
CA ILE A 162 4.79 -8.20 -19.31
C ILE A 162 3.79 -8.10 -20.44
N GLN A 163 2.77 -7.27 -20.28
CA GLN A 163 1.79 -7.01 -21.31
C GLN A 163 1.99 -5.59 -21.85
N ASP A 164 2.12 -5.48 -23.18
CA ASP A 164 2.18 -4.18 -23.86
C ASP A 164 0.78 -3.59 -24.05
N ASP A 165 0.69 -2.31 -24.40
CA ASP A 165 -0.59 -1.57 -24.61
C ASP A 165 -1.47 -2.22 -25.69
N LYS A 166 -0.85 -2.97 -26.61
CA LYS A 166 -1.52 -3.75 -27.66
C LYS A 166 -2.02 -5.13 -27.19
N LEU A 167 -2.01 -5.39 -25.88
CA LEU A 167 -2.38 -6.65 -25.23
C LEU A 167 -1.48 -7.85 -25.55
N THR A 168 -0.35 -7.64 -26.23
CA THR A 168 0.63 -8.70 -26.50
C THR A 168 1.37 -9.07 -25.22
N LYS A 169 1.41 -10.38 -24.91
CA LYS A 169 2.15 -10.92 -23.75
C LYS A 169 3.58 -11.26 -24.13
N HIS A 170 4.54 -10.68 -23.43
CA HIS A 170 5.96 -10.98 -23.51
C HIS A 170 6.37 -11.77 -22.26
N TYR A 171 6.63 -13.07 -22.42
CA TYR A 171 7.03 -13.93 -21.30
C TYR A 171 8.50 -13.69 -20.95
N LEU A 172 8.77 -13.63 -19.64
CA LEU A 172 10.09 -13.42 -19.07
C LEU A 172 10.66 -14.78 -18.69
N GLU A 173 11.48 -15.34 -19.58
CA GLU A 173 12.15 -16.61 -19.33
C GLU A 173 13.38 -16.41 -18.43
N GLU A 174 13.49 -17.18 -17.35
CA GLU A 174 14.57 -17.06 -16.35
C GLU A 174 15.97 -17.29 -16.94
N ASN A 175 16.09 -18.06 -18.03
CA ASN A 175 17.36 -18.44 -18.66
C ASN A 175 17.72 -17.63 -19.91
N HIS A 176 17.06 -16.49 -20.13
CA HIS A 176 17.36 -15.67 -21.29
C HIS A 176 18.58 -14.78 -21.03
N TYR A 177 19.60 -14.85 -21.90
CA TYR A 177 20.82 -14.01 -21.86
C TYR A 177 20.55 -12.49 -21.93
N LYS A 178 19.29 -12.09 -22.10
CA LYS A 178 18.83 -10.71 -22.19
C LYS A 178 18.31 -10.20 -20.84
N LEU A 179 17.95 -11.08 -19.90
CA LEU A 179 17.37 -10.69 -18.62
C LEU A 179 18.28 -11.12 -17.48
N LEU A 180 18.58 -10.19 -16.58
CA LEU A 180 19.15 -10.52 -15.28
C LEU A 180 17.97 -10.69 -14.30
N PHE A 181 17.73 -11.94 -13.92
CA PHE A 181 16.70 -12.31 -12.96
C PHE A 181 17.32 -12.51 -11.57
N HIS A 182 16.95 -11.68 -10.61
CA HIS A 182 17.37 -11.79 -9.22
C HIS A 182 16.19 -12.23 -8.35
N THR A 183 16.38 -13.31 -7.58
CA THR A 183 15.39 -13.79 -6.60
C THR A 183 15.96 -13.69 -5.20
N HIS A 184 15.14 -13.17 -4.29
CA HIS A 184 15.46 -13.07 -2.88
C HIS A 184 14.69 -14.14 -2.10
N LYS A 185 15.15 -15.38 -2.13
CA LYS A 185 14.47 -16.53 -1.51
C LYS A 185 14.56 -16.47 0.02
N LEU A 186 13.62 -15.76 0.65
CA LEU A 186 13.45 -15.73 2.11
C LEU A 186 12.77 -16.98 2.68
N ASP A 187 12.01 -17.68 1.85
CA ASP A 187 11.22 -18.85 2.26
C ASP A 187 11.14 -19.87 1.12
N ALA A 188 10.75 -21.09 1.45
CA ALA A 188 10.42 -22.10 0.45
C ALA A 188 8.96 -21.90 -0.01
N GLY A 189 8.75 -21.65 -1.30
CA GLY A 189 7.41 -21.33 -1.80
C GLY A 189 7.39 -20.65 -3.16
N ASP A 190 6.29 -19.95 -3.43
CA ASP A 190 6.09 -19.18 -4.64
C ASP A 190 6.86 -17.84 -4.57
N ILE A 191 7.03 -17.17 -5.73
CA ILE A 191 7.69 -15.86 -5.85
C ILE A 191 7.05 -14.82 -4.92
N LEU A 192 5.75 -14.96 -4.63
CA LEU A 192 5.02 -14.08 -3.70
C LEU A 192 5.51 -14.21 -2.24
N ASP A 193 5.95 -15.41 -1.84
CA ASP A 193 6.38 -15.71 -0.48
C ASP A 193 7.81 -15.23 -0.22
N TYR A 194 8.61 -15.07 -1.29
CA TYR A 194 10.00 -14.62 -1.23
C TYR A 194 10.15 -13.16 -0.79
N SER A 195 9.09 -12.36 -0.93
CA SER A 195 9.08 -10.96 -0.54
C SER A 195 9.26 -10.78 0.98
N THR A 196 10.05 -9.78 1.39
CA THR A 196 10.08 -9.37 2.81
C THR A 196 8.75 -8.74 3.23
N LEU A 197 8.10 -8.03 2.30
CA LEU A 197 6.82 -7.36 2.55
C LEU A 197 5.67 -8.35 2.79
N SER A 198 5.73 -9.56 2.20
CA SER A 198 4.73 -10.62 2.42
C SER A 198 4.52 -10.90 3.92
N LYS A 199 5.62 -10.94 4.68
CA LYS A 199 5.64 -11.20 6.12
C LYS A 199 5.12 -10.02 6.95
N LEU A 200 5.11 -8.81 6.38
CA LEU A 200 4.74 -7.56 7.07
C LEU A 200 3.30 -7.10 6.80
N ILE A 201 2.58 -7.74 5.87
CA ILE A 201 1.23 -7.30 5.43
C ILE A 201 0.27 -7.14 6.61
N TRP A 202 0.23 -8.12 7.52
CA TRP A 202 -0.70 -8.09 8.66
C TRP A 202 -0.37 -6.99 9.66
N ILE A 203 0.92 -6.78 9.97
CA ILE A 203 1.36 -5.73 10.88
C ILE A 203 0.98 -4.36 10.31
N PHE A 204 1.24 -4.16 9.01
CA PHE A 204 0.83 -2.96 8.29
C PHE A 204 -0.69 -2.74 8.34
N ALA A 205 -1.48 -3.76 8.01
CA ALA A 205 -2.94 -3.66 7.98
C ALA A 205 -3.52 -3.32 9.37
N ILE A 206 -3.05 -3.96 10.43
CA ILE A 206 -3.49 -3.71 11.80
C ILE A 206 -3.12 -2.29 12.24
N LYS A 207 -1.86 -1.88 12.00
CA LYS A 207 -1.38 -0.54 12.37
C LYS A 207 -2.21 0.55 11.71
N HIS A 208 -2.42 0.46 10.39
CA HIS A 208 -3.25 1.43 9.69
C HIS A 208 -4.70 1.40 10.13
N PHE A 209 -5.27 0.21 10.39
CA PHE A 209 -6.63 0.09 10.92
C PHE A 209 -6.79 0.79 12.28
N ILE A 210 -5.89 0.54 13.23
CA ILE A 210 -5.93 1.16 14.57
C ILE A 210 -5.83 2.68 14.43
N VAL A 211 -4.89 3.19 13.64
CA VAL A 211 -4.73 4.64 13.44
C VAL A 211 -5.99 5.28 12.87
N GLY A 212 -6.60 4.66 11.84
CA GLY A 212 -7.83 5.17 11.26
C GLY A 212 -9.02 5.12 12.22
N GLN A 213 -9.17 4.05 13.01
CA GLN A 213 -10.24 3.96 14.02
C GLN A 213 -10.05 4.99 15.14
N SER A 214 -8.81 5.19 15.59
CA SER A 214 -8.49 6.22 16.59
C SER A 214 -8.80 7.62 16.07
N MET A 215 -8.47 7.92 14.80
CA MET A 215 -8.79 9.22 14.20
C MET A 215 -10.31 9.43 14.11
N ASN A 216 -11.05 8.43 13.63
CA ASN A 216 -12.52 8.48 13.58
C ASN A 216 -13.12 8.69 14.98
N TYR A 217 -12.56 8.04 15.99
CA TYR A 217 -13.00 8.19 17.37
C TYR A 217 -12.76 9.61 17.90
N CYS A 218 -11.60 10.19 17.60
CA CYS A 218 -11.29 11.58 17.93
C CYS A 218 -12.24 12.58 17.26
N GLU A 219 -12.59 12.36 15.98
CA GLU A 219 -13.56 13.21 15.27
C GLU A 219 -14.96 13.11 15.90
N LEU A 220 -15.42 11.90 16.22
CA LEU A 220 -16.74 11.69 16.79
C LEU A 220 -16.88 12.25 18.21
N LEU A 221 -15.85 12.11 19.05
CA LEU A 221 -15.86 12.65 20.41
C LEU A 221 -15.47 14.13 20.50
N GLY A 222 -14.73 14.64 19.51
CA GLY A 222 -14.40 16.05 19.43
C GLY A 222 -15.64 16.94 19.23
N VAL A 223 -16.74 16.37 18.73
CA VAL A 223 -18.01 17.07 18.58
C VAL A 223 -18.90 16.77 19.79
N PRO A 224 -19.09 17.72 20.73
CA PRO A 224 -19.98 17.52 21.85
C PRO A 224 -21.42 17.30 21.34
N PRO A 225 -22.16 16.31 21.88
CA PRO A 225 -23.57 16.14 21.53
C PRO A 225 -24.36 17.33 22.09
N ILE A 226 -24.99 18.11 21.21
CA ILE A 226 -25.90 19.17 21.65
C ILE A 226 -27.25 18.52 21.96
N VAL A 227 -27.64 18.57 23.24
CA VAL A 227 -28.94 18.09 23.71
C VAL A 227 -29.82 19.30 23.98
N VAL A 228 -30.85 19.47 23.16
CA VAL A 228 -31.82 20.57 23.31
C VAL A 228 -33.10 20.00 23.90
N ASN A 229 -33.49 20.50 25.07
CA ASN A 229 -34.80 20.21 25.65
C ASN A 229 -35.79 21.25 25.14
N SER A 230 -36.77 20.83 24.33
CA SER A 230 -37.87 21.68 23.90
C SER A 230 -39.19 21.24 24.53
N THR A 231 -39.94 22.21 25.06
CA THR A 231 -41.34 22.04 25.50
C THR A 231 -42.32 22.41 24.39
N ALA A 232 -41.85 22.84 23.22
CA ALA A 232 -42.70 23.19 22.08
C ALA A 232 -43.22 21.93 21.39
N ALA A 233 -44.52 21.90 21.12
CA ALA A 233 -45.17 20.82 20.37
C ALA A 233 -45.22 21.08 18.85
N ASP A 234 -44.83 22.29 18.43
CA ASP A 234 -45.00 22.77 17.06
C ASP A 234 -43.75 22.52 16.20
N LYS A 235 -43.96 21.97 15.00
CA LYS A 235 -42.89 21.38 14.18
C LYS A 235 -41.92 22.44 13.63
N ASP A 236 -42.45 23.60 13.25
CA ASP A 236 -41.65 24.66 12.64
C ASP A 236 -40.72 25.34 13.67
N THR A 237 -41.15 25.43 14.93
CA THR A 237 -40.33 25.96 16.02
C THR A 237 -39.19 25.01 16.38
N ILE A 238 -39.43 23.69 16.32
CA ILE A 238 -38.39 22.67 16.53
C ILE A 238 -37.33 22.74 15.42
N LEU A 239 -37.74 22.95 14.17
CA LEU A 239 -36.81 23.08 13.03
C LEU A 239 -35.98 24.35 13.11
N GLN A 240 -36.57 25.49 13.47
CA GLN A 240 -35.83 26.74 13.68
C GLN A 240 -34.82 26.63 14.84
N MET A 241 -35.20 25.98 15.94
CA MET A 241 -34.26 25.68 17.04
C MET A 241 -33.14 24.76 16.59
N PHE A 242 -33.41 23.81 15.69
CA PHE A 242 -32.41 22.91 15.15
C PHE A 242 -31.39 23.64 14.26
N ASP A 243 -31.86 24.54 13.39
CA ASP A 243 -31.00 25.36 12.53
C ASP A 243 -30.11 26.30 13.35
N GLN A 244 -30.66 26.96 14.37
CA GLN A 244 -29.88 27.80 15.29
C GLN A 244 -28.83 27.00 16.07
N VAL A 245 -29.11 25.74 16.38
CA VAL A 245 -28.18 24.85 17.09
C VAL A 245 -27.11 24.27 16.16
N LEU A 246 -27.43 24.11 14.87
CA LEU A 246 -26.46 23.75 13.85
C LEU A 246 -25.46 24.89 13.58
N GLU A 247 -25.88 26.15 13.67
CA GLU A 247 -25.00 27.32 13.56
C GLU A 247 -24.01 27.47 14.74
N LEU A 248 -24.25 26.77 15.86
CA LEU A 248 -23.34 26.72 17.01
C LEU A 248 -22.24 25.65 16.89
N ARG A 249 -22.22 24.87 15.79
CA ARG A 249 -21.12 23.96 15.43
C ARG A 249 -20.06 24.67 14.61
#